data_AF-A0A9P4W9E0-F1
#
_entry.id   AF-A0A9P4W9E0-F1
#
_cell.length_a   1.000
_cell.length_b   1.000
_cell.length_c   1.000
_cell.angle_alpha   90.00
_cell.angle_beta   90.00
_cell.angle_gamma   90.00
#
_symmetry.space_group_name_H-M   'P 1'
#
loop_
_entity.id
_entity.type
_entity.pdbx_description
1 polymer ?
#
loop_
_entity_poly.entity_id
_entity_poly.type
_entity_poly.pdbx_seq_one_letter_code
_entity_poly.pdbx_strand_id
1 'polypeptide(L)'
;MACIGAMLSDDSFEADLSGSLSSLCIPMMNWLGVSDSNNYRDIFYLNALCLHQIYSLGSGCRQLYQSADRSRGVLIGSLRGMGLLTSHLNLEASSPDSISPAPMESSIIHGEWLAWVDREREKRTTWASFEYDCSLCTLTSRRGAVDLGELPQDLPCSETLWDAPSSSAWAALRTRLGSKAMGARWSEVISTALNGERPVENASAWSKRLCAQVIGRLLWDLKQLETISLRNCFDLPSLCTAQEKPKLSLLLGLDHLFESLRQPATTADLISYNITGLLCHYSHLYSAKDVLDYTLFIVRNTLERSSRSDENVKRAEQKLRTVFTTDQKESRRLLWHAAQIVAIANEYLVSAPCEILRLFMAHVFIIAFAKYFPEPKNGSSQISTTALDRYQSVESHAIKNWVEFGGRVSIGTVLDLNSESAAVEVSQDAKAILQRLHCWGLAEKFIRILHSFASRV
;
A
#
# COMPACT_ATOMS: atom_id res chain seq x y z
N MET A 1 -11.01 -1.59 -17.92
CA MET A 1 -9.91 -0.87 -18.61
C MET A 1 -10.33 0.49 -19.12
N ALA A 2 -11.42 0.63 -19.88
CA ALA A 2 -11.81 1.91 -20.48
C ALA A 2 -12.01 3.06 -19.48
N CYS A 3 -12.64 2.84 -18.31
CA CYS A 3 -12.80 3.90 -17.30
C CYS A 3 -11.46 4.41 -16.76
N ILE A 4 -10.53 3.51 -16.42
CA ILE A 4 -9.20 3.88 -15.93
C ILE A 4 -8.39 4.56 -17.04
N GLY A 5 -8.43 4.01 -18.25
CA GLY A 5 -7.72 4.58 -19.41
C GLY A 5 -8.18 6.00 -19.73
N ALA A 6 -9.50 6.26 -19.71
CA ALA A 6 -10.06 7.60 -19.93
C ALA A 6 -9.65 8.61 -18.84
N MET A 7 -9.36 8.17 -17.61
CA MET A 7 -8.84 9.07 -16.56
C MET A 7 -7.35 9.42 -16.75
N LEU A 8 -6.60 8.59 -17.48
CA LEU A 8 -5.17 8.78 -17.72
C LEU A 8 -4.88 9.54 -19.03
N SER A 9 -5.93 9.92 -19.74
CA SER A 9 -5.82 10.74 -20.94
C SER A 9 -5.74 12.22 -20.57
N ASP A 10 -4.96 12.98 -21.33
CA ASP A 10 -4.76 14.42 -21.11
C ASP A 10 -5.96 15.27 -21.56
N ASP A 11 -6.94 14.66 -22.25
CA ASP A 11 -8.11 15.37 -22.80
C ASP A 11 -9.21 15.57 -21.74
N SER A 12 -9.56 16.83 -21.46
CA SER A 12 -10.53 17.19 -20.41
C SER A 12 -11.94 16.63 -20.61
N PHE A 13 -12.31 16.28 -21.85
CA PHE A 13 -13.59 15.63 -22.17
C PHE A 13 -13.65 14.18 -21.69
N GLU A 14 -12.50 13.54 -21.47
CA GLU A 14 -12.41 12.10 -21.19
C GLU A 14 -12.62 11.75 -19.71
N ALA A 15 -12.54 12.72 -18.79
CA ALA A 15 -12.94 12.53 -17.40
C ALA A 15 -14.47 12.31 -17.28
N ASP A 16 -15.28 13.10 -18.00
CA ASP A 16 -16.73 12.91 -18.09
C ASP A 16 -17.09 11.60 -18.81
N LEU A 17 -16.27 11.22 -19.80
CA LEU A 17 -16.38 9.92 -20.47
C LEU A 17 -16.13 8.77 -19.48
N SER A 18 -15.13 8.86 -18.60
CA SER A 18 -14.86 7.83 -17.58
C SER A 18 -16.04 7.64 -16.63
N GLY A 19 -16.63 8.75 -16.16
CA GLY A 19 -17.85 8.74 -15.35
C GLY A 19 -19.01 8.06 -16.09
N SER A 20 -19.21 8.42 -17.36
CA SER A 20 -20.26 7.87 -18.23
C SER A 20 -20.08 6.37 -18.47
N LEU A 21 -18.86 5.95 -18.81
CA LEU A 21 -18.51 4.53 -18.96
C LEU A 21 -18.77 3.75 -17.67
N SER A 22 -18.36 4.29 -16.53
CA SER A 22 -18.62 3.64 -15.24
C SER A 22 -20.11 3.51 -14.94
N SER A 23 -20.93 4.49 -15.32
CA SER A 23 -22.37 4.44 -15.13
C SER A 23 -23.04 3.31 -15.92
N LEU A 24 -22.43 2.89 -17.04
CA LEU A 24 -22.84 1.74 -17.84
C LEU A 24 -22.24 0.42 -17.32
N CYS A 25 -20.97 0.43 -16.90
CA CYS A 25 -20.28 -0.78 -16.43
C CYS A 25 -20.94 -1.39 -15.20
N ILE A 26 -21.38 -0.59 -14.22
CA ILE A 26 -21.92 -1.12 -12.96
C ILE A 26 -23.20 -1.94 -13.18
N PRO A 27 -24.25 -1.40 -13.85
CA PRO A 27 -25.43 -2.19 -14.17
C PRO A 27 -25.09 -3.42 -15.00
N MET A 28 -24.17 -3.30 -15.96
CA MET A 28 -23.81 -4.41 -16.84
C MET A 28 -23.12 -5.56 -16.09
N MET A 29 -22.14 -5.27 -15.24
CA MET A 29 -21.48 -6.30 -14.43
C MET A 29 -22.48 -6.97 -13.48
N ASN A 30 -23.34 -6.18 -12.82
CA ASN A 30 -24.38 -6.75 -11.96
C ASN A 30 -25.35 -7.63 -12.74
N TRP A 31 -25.78 -7.19 -13.92
CA TRP A 31 -26.67 -7.96 -14.79
C TRP A 31 -26.02 -9.25 -15.27
N LEU A 32 -24.75 -9.22 -15.70
CA LEU A 32 -24.00 -10.40 -16.11
C LEU A 32 -23.90 -11.42 -14.96
N GLY A 33 -23.54 -10.98 -13.75
CA GLY A 33 -23.47 -11.87 -12.59
C GLY A 33 -24.82 -12.46 -12.20
N VAL A 34 -25.91 -11.68 -12.27
CA VAL A 34 -27.26 -12.14 -11.88
C VAL A 34 -27.90 -13.03 -12.96
N SER A 35 -27.66 -12.74 -14.24
CA SER A 35 -28.28 -13.46 -15.36
C SER A 35 -27.69 -14.86 -15.55
N ASP A 36 -26.39 -15.05 -15.31
CA ASP A 36 -25.73 -16.34 -15.34
C ASP A 36 -24.74 -16.47 -14.18
N SER A 37 -25.05 -17.35 -13.23
CA SER A 37 -24.20 -17.58 -12.07
C SER A 37 -22.86 -18.23 -12.42
N ASN A 38 -22.71 -18.81 -13.62
CA ASN A 38 -21.41 -19.28 -14.11
C ASN A 38 -20.41 -18.14 -14.30
N ASN A 39 -20.87 -16.90 -14.52
CA ASN A 39 -19.98 -15.74 -14.63
C ASN A 39 -19.19 -15.52 -13.33
N TYR A 40 -19.73 -15.89 -12.17
CA TYR A 40 -18.99 -15.84 -10.91
C TYR A 40 -17.83 -16.84 -10.83
N ARG A 41 -17.70 -17.75 -11.81
CA ARG A 41 -16.59 -18.68 -11.99
C ARG A 41 -15.72 -18.34 -13.20
N ASP A 42 -16.00 -17.24 -13.90
CA ASP A 42 -15.19 -16.77 -15.02
C ASP A 42 -14.13 -15.77 -14.55
N ILE A 43 -12.86 -16.10 -14.76
CA ILE A 43 -11.72 -15.25 -14.42
C ILE A 43 -11.75 -13.91 -15.16
N PHE A 44 -12.24 -13.85 -16.40
CA PHE A 44 -12.31 -12.59 -17.13
C PHE A 44 -13.35 -11.65 -16.52
N TYR A 45 -14.50 -12.19 -16.11
CA TYR A 45 -15.50 -11.45 -15.34
C TYR A 45 -14.92 -10.95 -14.01
N LEU A 46 -14.21 -11.80 -13.24
CA LEU A 46 -13.61 -11.41 -11.97
C LEU A 46 -12.51 -10.34 -12.14
N ASN A 47 -11.69 -10.43 -13.19
CA ASN A 47 -10.70 -9.41 -13.53
C ASN A 47 -11.36 -8.07 -13.88
N ALA A 48 -12.43 -8.10 -14.69
CA ALA A 48 -13.19 -6.89 -15.03
C ALA A 48 -13.81 -6.25 -13.77
N LEU A 49 -14.38 -7.07 -12.90
CA LEU A 49 -14.95 -6.65 -11.62
C LEU A 49 -13.88 -6.01 -10.71
N CYS A 50 -12.71 -6.65 -10.55
CA CYS A 50 -11.60 -6.13 -9.76
C CYS A 50 -11.10 -4.76 -10.29
N LEU A 51 -10.88 -4.64 -11.60
CA LEU A 51 -10.44 -3.40 -12.23
C LEU A 51 -11.45 -2.27 -12.08
N HIS A 52 -12.74 -2.54 -12.25
CA HIS A 52 -13.77 -1.53 -12.06
C HIS A 52 -13.85 -1.06 -10.59
N GLN A 53 -13.64 -1.98 -9.65
CA GLN A 53 -13.60 -1.63 -8.24
C GLN A 53 -12.39 -0.75 -7.88
N ILE A 54 -11.22 -0.99 -8.47
CA ILE A 54 -10.04 -0.10 -8.33
C ILE A 54 -10.38 1.32 -8.80
N TYR A 55 -11.01 1.46 -9.97
CA TYR A 55 -11.50 2.75 -10.46
C TYR A 55 -12.47 3.40 -9.46
N SER A 56 -13.43 2.63 -8.97
CA SER A 56 -14.46 3.10 -8.05
C SER A 56 -13.86 3.67 -6.75
N LEU A 57 -12.78 3.07 -6.23
CA LEU A 57 -12.05 3.56 -5.06
C LEU A 57 -11.39 4.92 -5.30
N GLY A 58 -10.74 5.12 -6.45
CA GLY A 58 -10.02 6.36 -6.78
C GLY A 58 -10.92 7.49 -7.30
N SER A 59 -12.12 7.18 -7.78
CA SER A 59 -13.05 8.12 -8.44
C SER A 59 -13.41 9.37 -7.62
N GLY A 60 -13.27 9.34 -6.30
CA GLY A 60 -13.78 10.39 -5.42
C GLY A 60 -15.31 10.43 -5.30
N CYS A 61 -16.06 9.52 -5.93
CA CYS A 61 -17.51 9.46 -5.79
C CYS A 61 -17.91 8.56 -4.60
N ARG A 62 -18.71 9.10 -3.67
CA ARG A 62 -19.15 8.35 -2.48
C ARG A 62 -19.97 7.10 -2.83
N GLN A 63 -20.80 7.18 -3.86
CA GLN A 63 -21.63 6.05 -4.30
C GLN A 63 -20.76 4.94 -4.89
N LEU A 64 -19.79 5.29 -5.75
CA LEU A 64 -18.83 4.33 -6.32
C LEU A 64 -17.98 3.69 -5.23
N TYR A 65 -17.53 4.48 -4.25
CA TYR A 65 -16.78 3.99 -3.10
C TYR A 65 -17.57 2.93 -2.29
N GLN A 66 -18.85 3.19 -2.01
CA GLN A 66 -19.72 2.22 -1.37
C GLN A 66 -20.00 1.00 -2.26
N SER A 67 -20.08 1.20 -3.57
CA SER A 67 -20.25 0.11 -4.54
C SER A 67 -19.05 -0.83 -4.57
N ALA A 68 -17.83 -0.29 -4.55
CA ALA A 68 -16.60 -1.08 -4.48
C ALA A 68 -16.60 -1.99 -3.27
N ASP A 69 -16.97 -1.44 -2.11
CA ASP A 69 -17.07 -2.19 -0.86
C ASP A 69 -18.16 -3.27 -0.86
N ARG A 70 -19.34 -3.02 -1.45
CA ARG A 70 -20.37 -4.07 -1.60
C ARG A 70 -19.90 -5.18 -2.56
N SER A 71 -19.30 -4.79 -3.67
CA SER A 71 -18.89 -5.70 -4.74
C SER A 71 -17.62 -6.50 -4.39
N ARG A 72 -16.85 -6.03 -3.41
CA ARG A 72 -15.72 -6.74 -2.83
C ARG A 72 -16.12 -8.13 -2.34
N GLY A 73 -17.26 -8.25 -1.64
CA GLY A 73 -17.75 -9.53 -1.14
C GLY A 73 -18.06 -10.52 -2.26
N VAL A 74 -18.57 -10.03 -3.39
CA VAL A 74 -18.81 -10.84 -4.60
C VAL A 74 -17.50 -11.37 -5.16
N LEU A 75 -16.51 -10.50 -5.37
CA LEU A 75 -15.20 -10.89 -5.91
C LEU A 75 -14.53 -11.96 -5.04
N ILE A 76 -14.40 -11.71 -3.73
CA ILE A 76 -13.73 -12.65 -2.82
C ILE A 76 -14.54 -13.93 -2.64
N GLY A 77 -15.87 -13.83 -2.58
CA GLY A 77 -16.77 -15.00 -2.51
C GLY A 77 -16.68 -15.89 -3.74
N SER A 78 -16.58 -15.28 -4.93
CA SER A 78 -16.35 -15.99 -6.20
C SER A 78 -15.02 -16.73 -6.22
N LEU A 79 -13.92 -16.08 -5.82
CA LEU A 79 -12.60 -16.73 -5.75
C LEU A 79 -12.59 -17.94 -4.81
N ARG A 80 -13.27 -17.85 -3.66
CA ARG A 80 -13.49 -19.00 -2.76
C ARG A 80 -14.35 -20.08 -3.40
N GLY A 81 -15.44 -19.69 -4.07
CA GLY A 81 -16.33 -20.61 -4.77
C GLY A 81 -15.68 -21.36 -5.94
N MET A 82 -14.60 -20.80 -6.49
CA MET A 82 -13.73 -21.44 -7.48
C MET A 82 -12.62 -22.31 -6.85
N GLY A 83 -12.45 -22.27 -5.53
CA GLY A 83 -11.35 -22.97 -4.85
C GLY A 83 -9.98 -22.29 -5.05
N LEU A 84 -9.95 -21.01 -5.42
CA LEU A 84 -8.71 -20.24 -5.59
C LEU A 84 -8.25 -19.57 -4.29
N LEU A 85 -9.18 -19.41 -3.35
CA LEU A 85 -8.92 -19.05 -1.96
C LEU A 85 -9.39 -20.21 -1.07
N THR A 86 -8.45 -20.97 -0.52
CA THR A 86 -8.73 -22.21 0.21
C THR A 86 -7.99 -22.24 1.54
N SER A 87 -8.72 -22.36 2.65
CA SER A 87 -8.11 -22.49 3.98
C SER A 87 -7.25 -23.75 4.06
N HIS A 88 -5.93 -23.57 4.18
CA HIS A 88 -4.98 -24.67 4.14
C HIS A 88 -4.75 -25.27 5.54
N LEU A 89 -5.53 -26.30 5.89
CA LEU A 89 -5.02 -27.39 6.74
C LEU A 89 -4.35 -28.41 5.79
N ASN A 90 -3.15 -28.09 5.30
CA ASN A 90 -2.47 -28.91 4.28
C ASN A 90 -1.86 -30.19 4.87
N LEU A 91 -2.51 -31.33 4.64
CA LEU A 91 -1.95 -32.69 4.78
C LEU A 91 -1.39 -33.24 3.45
N GLU A 92 -1.67 -32.58 2.32
CA GLU A 92 -1.19 -33.02 1.01
C GLU A 92 -0.08 -32.08 0.54
N ALA A 93 1.15 -32.53 0.72
CA ALA A 93 2.31 -31.91 0.10
C ALA A 93 2.12 -31.97 -1.42
N SER A 94 2.14 -30.81 -2.07
CA SER A 94 2.22 -30.71 -3.52
C SER A 94 3.44 -31.50 -4.00
N SER A 95 3.18 -32.57 -4.76
CA SER A 95 4.20 -33.34 -5.45
C SER A 95 4.99 -32.39 -6.35
N PRO A 96 6.33 -32.32 -6.24
CA PRO A 96 7.11 -31.54 -7.18
C PRO A 96 6.91 -32.14 -8.57
N ASP A 97 6.42 -31.33 -9.52
CA ASP A 97 6.37 -31.68 -10.94
C ASP A 97 7.78 -32.09 -11.38
N SER A 98 8.00 -33.40 -11.40
CA SER A 98 9.27 -34.04 -11.68
C SER A 98 9.40 -34.14 -13.19
N ILE A 99 10.05 -33.15 -13.81
CA ILE A 99 10.21 -33.14 -15.27
C ILE A 99 11.38 -34.05 -15.66
N SER A 100 11.09 -35.10 -16.43
CA SER A 100 12.08 -35.87 -17.18
C SER A 100 12.49 -35.14 -18.47
N PRO A 101 13.77 -35.14 -18.87
CA PRO A 101 14.28 -34.44 -20.04
C PRO A 101 14.12 -35.26 -21.33
N ALA A 102 12.89 -35.68 -21.65
CA ALA A 102 12.59 -36.27 -22.95
C ALA A 102 12.17 -35.19 -23.96
N PRO A 103 12.52 -35.30 -25.25
CA PRO A 103 12.00 -34.40 -26.28
C PRO A 103 10.48 -34.58 -26.38
N MET A 104 9.72 -33.70 -25.74
CA MET A 104 8.27 -33.69 -25.86
C MET A 104 7.86 -33.25 -27.26
N GLU A 105 6.86 -33.93 -27.81
CA GLU A 105 6.24 -33.58 -29.08
C GLU A 105 5.62 -32.17 -29.01
N SER A 106 5.70 -31.40 -30.09
CA SER A 106 5.28 -29.98 -30.10
C SER A 106 3.81 -29.76 -29.72
N SER A 107 2.94 -30.75 -30.00
CA SER A 107 1.52 -30.74 -29.63
C SER A 107 1.31 -30.87 -28.12
N ILE A 108 2.09 -31.71 -27.45
CA ILE A 108 2.07 -31.93 -26.01
C ILE A 108 2.55 -30.67 -25.27
N ILE A 109 3.65 -30.07 -25.72
CA ILE A 109 4.18 -28.82 -25.14
C ILE A 109 3.15 -27.69 -25.24
N HIS A 110 2.43 -27.59 -26.37
CA HIS A 110 1.40 -26.59 -26.55
C HIS A 110 0.22 -26.79 -25.58
N GLY A 111 -0.26 -28.02 -25.42
CA GLY A 111 -1.32 -28.36 -24.46
C GLY A 111 -0.91 -28.06 -23.01
N GLU A 112 0.31 -28.44 -22.60
CA GLU A 112 0.85 -28.12 -21.27
C GLU A 112 0.94 -26.61 -21.03
N TRP A 113 1.41 -25.86 -22.03
CA TRP A 113 1.54 -24.41 -21.94
C TRP A 113 0.17 -23.75 -21.74
N LEU A 114 -0.85 -24.12 -22.52
CA LEU A 114 -2.20 -23.57 -22.35
C LEU A 114 -2.77 -23.87 -20.95
N ALA A 115 -2.65 -25.12 -20.49
CA ALA A 115 -3.13 -25.50 -19.17
C ALA A 115 -2.36 -24.77 -18.04
N TRP A 116 -1.06 -24.52 -18.23
CA TRP A 116 -0.27 -23.71 -17.30
C TRP A 116 -0.71 -22.24 -17.32
N VAL A 117 -0.93 -21.65 -18.50
CA VAL A 117 -1.39 -20.26 -18.64
C VAL A 117 -2.69 -20.05 -17.87
N ASP A 118 -3.63 -20.98 -17.97
CA ASP A 118 -4.91 -20.86 -17.27
C ASP A 118 -4.75 -20.92 -15.73
N ARG A 119 -3.97 -21.89 -15.22
CA ARG A 119 -3.66 -21.97 -13.77
C ARG A 119 -2.91 -20.73 -13.26
N GLU A 120 -1.95 -20.24 -14.04
CA GLU A 120 -1.17 -19.07 -13.68
C GLU A 120 -2.05 -17.80 -13.72
N ARG A 121 -3.00 -17.71 -14.66
CA ARG A 121 -3.97 -16.61 -14.72
C ARG A 121 -4.85 -16.59 -13.47
N GLU A 122 -5.36 -17.73 -13.05
CA GLU A 122 -6.13 -17.86 -11.81
C GLU A 122 -5.31 -17.39 -10.59
N LYS A 123 -4.08 -17.89 -10.44
CA LYS A 123 -3.16 -17.48 -9.36
C LYS A 123 -2.89 -15.97 -9.38
N ARG A 124 -2.61 -15.39 -10.55
CA ARG A 124 -2.37 -13.95 -10.72
C ARG A 124 -3.61 -13.13 -10.37
N THR A 125 -4.79 -13.55 -10.79
CA THR A 125 -6.07 -12.91 -10.46
C THR A 125 -6.34 -12.93 -8.95
N THR A 126 -6.07 -14.05 -8.27
CA THR A 126 -6.21 -14.16 -6.82
C THR A 126 -5.27 -13.21 -6.08
N TRP A 127 -3.99 -13.18 -6.43
CA TRP A 127 -3.02 -12.27 -5.83
C TRP A 127 -3.32 -10.79 -6.11
N ALA A 128 -3.75 -10.45 -7.32
CA ALA A 128 -4.19 -9.10 -7.65
C ALA A 128 -5.44 -8.69 -6.86
N SER A 129 -6.39 -9.61 -6.67
CA SER A 129 -7.59 -9.36 -5.86
C SER A 129 -7.26 -9.18 -4.38
N PHE A 130 -6.26 -9.89 -3.85
CA PHE A 130 -5.72 -9.66 -2.50
C PHE A 130 -5.07 -8.27 -2.37
N GLU A 131 -4.25 -7.85 -3.33
CA GLU A 131 -3.65 -6.51 -3.33
C GLU A 131 -4.72 -5.39 -3.40
N TYR A 132 -5.78 -5.61 -4.18
CA TYR A 132 -6.97 -4.76 -4.17
C TYR A 132 -7.64 -4.74 -2.79
N ASP A 133 -7.81 -5.90 -2.14
CA ASP A 133 -8.37 -6.02 -0.79
C ASP A 133 -7.58 -5.19 0.23
N CYS A 134 -6.25 -5.23 0.16
CA CYS A 134 -5.34 -4.41 0.97
C CYS A 134 -5.52 -2.92 0.72
N SER A 135 -5.65 -2.53 -0.55
CA SER A 135 -5.89 -1.13 -0.93
C SER A 135 -7.23 -0.61 -0.40
N LEU A 136 -8.30 -1.41 -0.53
CA LEU A 136 -9.62 -1.08 -0.01
C LEU A 136 -9.60 -0.93 1.52
N CYS A 137 -8.95 -1.84 2.23
CA CYS A 137 -8.83 -1.76 3.69
C CYS A 137 -8.09 -0.51 4.15
N THR A 138 -7.00 -0.16 3.46
CA THR A 138 -6.23 1.06 3.75
C THR A 138 -7.11 2.30 3.57
N LEU A 139 -7.89 2.36 2.48
CA LEU A 139 -8.76 3.48 2.16
C LEU A 139 -9.99 3.60 3.08
N THR A 140 -10.60 2.47 3.43
CA THR A 140 -11.89 2.41 4.14
C THR A 140 -11.75 2.21 5.64
N SER A 141 -10.56 1.87 6.13
CA SER A 141 -10.30 1.37 7.49
C SER A 141 -11.13 0.12 7.84
N ARG A 142 -11.62 -0.63 6.85
CA ARG A 142 -12.33 -1.90 7.07
C ARG A 142 -11.36 -3.06 7.14
N ARG A 143 -11.77 -4.15 7.80
CA ARG A 143 -11.00 -5.39 7.89
C ARG A 143 -10.81 -6.06 6.52
N GLY A 144 -9.69 -6.76 6.37
CA GLY A 144 -9.42 -7.68 5.27
C GLY A 144 -10.56 -8.68 5.09
N ALA A 145 -10.96 -8.93 3.85
CA ALA A 145 -11.97 -9.93 3.51
C ALA A 145 -11.29 -11.22 3.11
N VAL A 146 -10.04 -11.14 2.63
CA VAL A 146 -9.17 -12.28 2.37
C VAL A 146 -8.44 -12.65 3.65
N ASP A 147 -8.50 -13.92 4.04
CA ASP A 147 -7.65 -14.48 5.09
C ASP A 147 -6.26 -14.77 4.51
N LEU A 148 -5.21 -14.58 5.28
CA LEU A 148 -3.86 -14.89 4.81
C LEU A 148 -3.64 -16.40 4.66
N GLY A 149 -4.36 -17.22 5.44
CA GLY A 149 -4.29 -18.68 5.37
C GLY A 149 -4.99 -19.31 4.16
N GLU A 150 -5.73 -18.52 3.38
CA GLU A 150 -6.38 -18.99 2.14
C GLU A 150 -5.65 -18.57 0.86
N LEU A 151 -4.58 -17.78 0.97
CA LEU A 151 -3.80 -17.36 -0.18
C LEU A 151 -3.09 -18.55 -0.84
N PRO A 152 -2.92 -18.53 -2.18
CA PRO A 152 -2.12 -19.53 -2.88
C PRO A 152 -0.73 -19.65 -2.24
N GLN A 153 -0.27 -20.89 -2.05
CA GLN A 153 1.03 -21.15 -1.43
C GLN A 153 2.19 -20.53 -2.21
N ASP A 154 2.11 -20.60 -3.54
CA ASP A 154 3.12 -20.07 -4.44
C ASP A 154 2.73 -18.67 -4.94
N LEU A 155 3.75 -17.84 -5.09
CA LEU A 155 3.65 -16.52 -5.72
C LEU A 155 3.50 -16.67 -7.24
N PRO A 156 3.07 -15.59 -7.93
CA PRO A 156 3.10 -15.57 -9.38
C PRO A 156 4.49 -15.86 -9.95
N CYS A 157 4.51 -16.47 -11.13
CA CYS A 157 5.72 -16.72 -11.91
C CYS A 157 6.39 -15.40 -12.34
N SER A 158 7.64 -15.46 -12.78
CA SER A 158 8.34 -14.28 -13.32
C SER A 158 7.66 -13.75 -14.59
N GLU A 159 7.63 -12.43 -14.80
CA GLU A 159 7.06 -11.82 -16.01
C GLU A 159 7.67 -12.35 -17.30
N THR A 160 8.98 -12.63 -17.33
CA THR A 160 9.64 -13.22 -18.50
C THR A 160 9.03 -14.55 -18.92
N LEU A 161 8.57 -15.37 -17.97
CA LEU A 161 7.93 -16.65 -18.26
C LEU A 161 6.46 -16.46 -18.67
N TRP A 162 5.78 -15.51 -18.04
CA TRP A 162 4.40 -15.14 -18.36
C TRP A 162 4.26 -14.56 -19.78
N ASP A 163 5.18 -13.68 -20.18
CA ASP A 163 5.19 -13.00 -21.47
C ASP A 163 5.79 -13.84 -22.60
N ALA A 164 6.01 -15.14 -22.38
CA ALA A 164 6.56 -16.03 -23.39
C ALA A 164 5.66 -16.04 -24.64
N PRO A 165 6.18 -15.67 -25.84
CA PRO A 165 5.35 -15.43 -27.02
C PRO A 165 4.83 -16.72 -27.69
N SER A 166 5.30 -17.88 -27.24
CA SER A 166 4.92 -19.20 -27.77
C SER A 166 5.18 -20.30 -26.74
N SER A 167 4.52 -21.44 -26.92
CA SER A 167 4.75 -22.65 -26.11
C SER A 167 6.20 -23.14 -26.15
N SER A 168 6.88 -23.03 -27.30
CA SER A 168 8.30 -23.35 -27.44
C SER A 168 9.20 -22.39 -26.65
N ALA A 169 8.90 -21.09 -26.67
CA ALA A 169 9.66 -20.10 -25.91
C ALA A 169 9.46 -20.31 -24.40
N TRP A 170 8.21 -20.58 -23.98
CA TRP A 170 7.88 -20.93 -22.60
C TRP A 170 8.65 -22.16 -22.11
N ALA A 171 8.66 -23.25 -22.89
CA ALA A 171 9.39 -24.46 -22.53
C ALA A 171 10.90 -24.20 -22.39
N ALA A 172 11.49 -23.47 -23.34
CA ALA A 172 12.91 -23.10 -23.30
C ALA A 172 13.26 -22.23 -22.08
N LEU A 173 12.41 -21.24 -21.76
CA LEU A 173 12.57 -20.38 -20.58
C LEU A 173 12.42 -21.17 -19.29
N ARG A 174 11.41 -22.04 -19.19
CA ARG A 174 11.19 -22.93 -18.03
C ARG A 174 12.42 -23.80 -17.75
N THR A 175 13.02 -24.40 -18.78
CA THR A 175 14.24 -25.21 -18.64
C THR A 175 15.45 -24.38 -18.21
N ARG A 176 15.62 -23.16 -18.78
CA ARG A 176 16.78 -22.31 -18.49
C ARG A 176 16.73 -21.66 -17.11
N LEU A 177 15.55 -21.19 -16.70
CA LEU A 177 15.35 -20.49 -15.44
C LEU A 177 15.12 -21.48 -14.28
N GLY A 178 14.74 -22.72 -14.58
CA GLY A 178 14.46 -23.77 -13.61
C GLY A 178 13.20 -23.51 -12.78
N SER A 179 13.05 -24.24 -11.67
CA SER A 179 11.91 -24.09 -10.73
C SER A 179 11.75 -22.66 -10.19
N LYS A 180 12.83 -21.87 -10.23
CA LYS A 180 12.89 -20.49 -9.76
C LYS A 180 11.96 -19.54 -10.51
N ALA A 181 11.64 -19.80 -11.78
CA ALA A 181 10.75 -18.94 -12.56
C ALA A 181 9.25 -19.21 -12.35
N MET A 182 8.89 -20.34 -11.72
CA MET A 182 7.50 -20.78 -11.56
C MET A 182 6.75 -20.09 -10.40
N GLY A 183 7.47 -19.33 -9.58
CA GLY A 183 6.96 -18.67 -8.38
C GLY A 183 7.55 -19.29 -7.12
N ALA A 184 8.02 -18.45 -6.21
CA ALA A 184 8.50 -18.89 -4.89
C ALA A 184 7.33 -19.03 -3.90
N ARG A 185 7.52 -19.81 -2.84
CA ARG A 185 6.56 -19.85 -1.74
C ARG A 185 6.59 -18.53 -0.97
N TRP A 186 5.44 -17.90 -0.76
CA TRP A 186 5.41 -16.59 -0.11
C TRP A 186 5.89 -16.64 1.34
N SER A 187 5.64 -17.75 2.04
CA SER A 187 6.08 -17.97 3.42
C SER A 187 7.61 -18.02 3.54
N GLU A 188 8.29 -18.63 2.57
CA GLU A 188 9.76 -18.68 2.51
C GLU A 188 10.33 -17.28 2.26
N VAL A 189 9.78 -16.53 1.30
CA VAL A 189 10.22 -15.16 1.01
C VAL A 189 10.04 -14.24 2.22
N ILE A 190 8.91 -14.33 2.92
CA ILE A 190 8.68 -13.57 4.16
C ILE A 190 9.64 -14.01 5.26
N SER A 191 9.84 -15.33 5.46
CA SER A 191 10.75 -15.83 6.49
C SER A 191 12.19 -15.32 6.28
N THR A 192 12.70 -15.37 5.05
CA THR A 192 14.03 -14.84 4.71
C THR A 192 14.11 -13.34 4.99
N ALA A 193 13.07 -12.58 4.62
CA ALA A 193 13.03 -11.14 4.88
C ALA A 193 13.02 -10.81 6.39
N LEU A 194 12.23 -11.54 7.18
CA LEU A 194 12.18 -11.36 8.65
C LEU A 194 13.51 -11.71 9.33
N ASN A 195 14.28 -12.64 8.77
CA ASN A 195 15.60 -13.02 9.29
C ASN A 195 16.72 -12.05 8.86
N GLY A 196 16.44 -11.06 7.99
CA GLY A 196 17.46 -10.16 7.46
C GLY A 196 18.50 -10.85 6.57
N GLU A 197 18.16 -12.03 6.08
CA GLU A 197 18.96 -12.74 5.10
C GLU A 197 18.81 -12.07 3.74
N ARG A 198 19.80 -12.27 2.86
CA ARG A 198 19.69 -11.76 1.50
C ARG A 198 18.41 -12.33 0.88
N PRO A 199 17.48 -11.48 0.42
CA PRO A 199 16.19 -11.90 -0.07
C PRO A 199 16.38 -12.92 -1.17
N VAL A 200 15.54 -13.96 -1.14
CA VAL A 200 15.57 -15.08 -2.08
C VAL A 200 15.79 -14.54 -3.49
N GLU A 201 16.94 -14.86 -4.11
CA GLU A 201 17.34 -14.36 -5.44
C GLU A 201 16.31 -14.69 -6.54
N ASN A 202 15.29 -15.50 -6.22
CA ASN A 202 14.34 -16.08 -7.14
C ASN A 202 12.96 -15.38 -7.16
N ALA A 203 12.67 -14.45 -6.24
CA ALA A 203 11.37 -13.76 -6.21
C ALA A 203 11.36 -12.52 -7.11
N SER A 204 10.39 -12.43 -8.03
CA SER A 204 10.21 -11.26 -8.91
C SER A 204 9.89 -9.99 -8.09
N ALA A 205 10.03 -8.82 -8.72
CA ALA A 205 9.71 -7.55 -8.06
C ALA A 205 8.24 -7.48 -7.61
N TRP A 206 7.31 -8.00 -8.43
CA TRP A 206 5.91 -8.09 -8.06
C TRP A 206 5.69 -9.09 -6.92
N SER A 207 6.36 -10.24 -6.94
CA SER A 207 6.29 -11.23 -5.85
C SER A 207 6.73 -10.63 -4.51
N LYS A 208 7.82 -9.86 -4.50
CA LYS A 208 8.30 -9.12 -3.32
C LYS A 208 7.29 -8.07 -2.86
N ARG A 209 6.66 -7.35 -3.79
CA ARG A 209 5.56 -6.41 -3.49
C ARG A 209 4.37 -7.11 -2.83
N LEU A 210 3.99 -8.29 -3.32
CA LEU A 210 2.90 -9.07 -2.71
C LEU A 210 3.26 -9.53 -1.29
N CYS A 211 4.49 -9.97 -1.05
CA CYS A 211 4.97 -10.26 0.31
C CYS A 211 4.94 -9.02 1.21
N ALA A 212 5.30 -7.85 0.68
CA ALA A 212 5.18 -6.59 1.40
C ALA A 212 3.71 -6.29 1.77
N GLN A 213 2.75 -6.53 0.86
CA GLN A 213 1.31 -6.41 1.14
C GLN A 213 0.86 -7.37 2.25
N VAL A 214 1.37 -8.60 2.30
CA VAL A 214 1.11 -9.56 3.38
C VAL A 214 1.64 -9.03 4.72
N ILE A 215 2.88 -8.55 4.77
CA ILE A 215 3.46 -7.95 5.99
C ILE A 215 2.66 -6.71 6.43
N GLY A 216 2.29 -5.83 5.48
CA GLY A 216 1.45 -4.67 5.74
C GLY A 216 0.08 -5.04 6.30
N ARG A 217 -0.53 -6.12 5.79
CA ARG A 217 -1.78 -6.68 6.32
C ARG A 217 -1.62 -7.16 7.76
N LEU A 218 -0.56 -7.92 8.06
CA LEU A 218 -0.27 -8.40 9.41
C LEU A 218 -0.07 -7.25 10.41
N LEU A 219 0.69 -6.21 10.03
CA LEU A 219 0.87 -5.01 10.84
C LEU A 219 -0.46 -4.30 11.12
N TRP A 220 -1.33 -4.23 10.12
CA TRP A 220 -2.67 -3.67 10.29
C TRP A 220 -3.51 -4.49 11.28
N ASP A 221 -3.50 -5.83 11.17
CA ASP A 221 -4.21 -6.73 12.07
C ASP A 221 -3.69 -6.61 13.52
N LEU A 222 -2.37 -6.52 13.71
CA LEU A 222 -1.78 -6.27 15.03
C LEU A 222 -2.27 -4.95 15.62
N LYS A 223 -2.28 -3.86 14.85
CA LYS A 223 -2.81 -2.55 15.32
C LYS A 223 -4.30 -2.61 15.68
N GLN A 224 -5.11 -3.39 14.97
CA GLN A 224 -6.52 -3.59 15.35
C GLN A 224 -6.65 -4.33 16.68
N LEU A 225 -5.83 -5.36 16.91
CA LEU A 225 -5.81 -6.08 18.18
C LEU A 225 -5.36 -5.17 19.34
N GLU A 226 -4.33 -4.35 19.14
CA GLU A 226 -3.89 -3.32 20.10
C GLU A 226 -5.07 -2.38 20.46
N THR A 227 -5.83 -1.93 19.45
CA THR A 227 -6.97 -1.02 19.65
C THR A 227 -8.09 -1.64 20.50
N ILE A 228 -8.35 -2.95 20.33
CA ILE A 228 -9.34 -3.68 21.14
C ILE A 228 -8.85 -3.84 22.58
N SER A 229 -7.57 -4.18 22.76
CA SER A 229 -6.95 -4.35 24.08
C SER A 229 -6.95 -3.03 24.88
N LEU A 230 -6.65 -1.90 24.23
CA LEU A 230 -6.60 -0.56 24.86
C LEU A 230 -7.97 0.05 25.18
N ARG A 231 -9.06 -0.45 24.57
CA ARG A 231 -10.43 0.03 24.84
C ARG A 231 -11.09 -0.62 26.05
N ASN A 232 -10.31 -1.23 26.93
CA ASN A 232 -10.78 -1.88 28.17
C ASN A 232 -11.78 -3.02 27.94
N CYS A 233 -11.88 -3.58 26.72
CA CYS A 233 -12.76 -4.74 26.48
C CYS A 233 -12.27 -5.99 27.23
N PHE A 234 -10.95 -6.11 27.42
CA PHE A 234 -10.34 -7.25 28.10
C PHE A 234 -9.33 -6.87 29.20
N ASP A 235 -8.90 -5.60 29.28
CA ASP A 235 -7.91 -5.10 30.25
C ASP A 235 -6.64 -5.99 30.33
N LEU A 236 -6.07 -6.31 29.17
CA LEU A 236 -4.89 -7.17 29.01
C LEU A 236 -3.70 -6.39 28.44
N PRO A 237 -3.04 -5.53 29.22
CA PRO A 237 -1.87 -4.76 28.76
C PRO A 237 -0.69 -5.65 28.34
N SER A 238 -0.63 -6.89 28.87
CA SER A 238 0.37 -7.89 28.47
C SER A 238 0.30 -8.29 27.01
N LEU A 239 -0.89 -8.21 26.37
CA LEU A 239 -1.03 -8.47 24.93
C LEU A 239 -0.34 -7.40 24.09
N CYS A 240 -0.46 -6.13 24.47
CA CYS A 240 0.22 -5.04 23.77
C CYS A 240 1.74 -5.22 23.83
N THR A 241 2.29 -5.53 25.01
CA THR A 241 3.73 -5.80 25.17
C THR A 241 4.18 -7.03 24.39
N ALA A 242 3.38 -8.10 24.36
CA ALA A 242 3.71 -9.32 23.61
C ALA A 242 3.77 -9.08 22.08
N GLN A 243 3.06 -8.07 21.58
CA GLN A 243 3.00 -7.73 20.15
C GLN A 243 4.14 -6.83 19.67
N GLU A 244 4.88 -6.17 20.56
CA GLU A 244 5.97 -5.24 20.19
C GLU A 244 7.08 -5.92 19.39
N LYS A 245 7.53 -7.10 19.83
CA LYS A 245 8.60 -7.84 19.14
C LYS A 245 8.15 -8.34 17.74
N PRO A 246 6.99 -9.01 17.58
CA PRO A 246 6.46 -9.33 16.26
C PRO A 246 6.33 -8.13 15.34
N LYS A 247 5.81 -7.01 15.84
CA LYS A 247 5.65 -5.76 15.09
C LYS A 247 6.97 -5.20 14.59
N LEU A 248 7.98 -5.14 15.46
CA LEU A 248 9.34 -4.71 15.07
C LEU A 248 9.93 -5.66 14.02
N SER A 249 9.78 -6.97 14.20
CA SER A 249 10.26 -7.97 13.22
C SER A 249 9.60 -7.78 11.85
N LEU A 250 8.29 -7.56 11.81
CA LEU A 250 7.54 -7.30 10.58
C LEU A 250 7.99 -6.01 9.89
N LEU A 251 8.19 -4.92 10.64
CA LEU A 251 8.70 -3.66 10.09
C LEU A 251 10.10 -3.83 9.50
N LEU A 252 11.01 -4.53 10.20
CA LEU A 252 12.35 -4.83 9.70
C LEU A 252 12.31 -5.72 8.44
N GLY A 253 11.45 -6.74 8.42
CA GLY A 253 11.26 -7.57 7.23
C GLY A 253 10.75 -6.77 6.03
N LEU A 254 9.89 -5.79 6.28
CA LEU A 254 9.40 -4.88 5.24
C LEU A 254 10.52 -3.97 4.71
N ASP A 255 11.40 -3.47 5.58
CA ASP A 255 12.59 -2.70 5.20
C ASP A 255 13.53 -3.54 4.33
N HIS A 256 13.78 -4.81 4.71
CA HIS A 256 14.61 -5.72 3.92
C HIS A 256 14.01 -6.04 2.55
N LEU A 257 12.68 -6.26 2.46
CA LEU A 257 12.00 -6.44 1.18
C LEU A 257 12.11 -5.20 0.30
N PHE A 258 11.93 -4.02 0.87
CA PHE A 258 12.05 -2.77 0.13
C PHE A 258 13.47 -2.55 -0.40
N GLU A 259 14.49 -2.74 0.44
CA GLU A 259 15.90 -2.62 0.02
C GLU A 259 16.25 -3.60 -1.11
N SER A 260 15.61 -4.77 -1.14
CA SER A 260 15.79 -5.77 -2.19
C SER A 260 15.30 -5.38 -3.58
N LEU A 261 14.55 -4.29 -3.69
CA LEU A 261 13.95 -3.77 -4.92
C LEU A 261 14.69 -2.55 -5.49
N ARG A 262 15.81 -2.14 -4.86
CA ARG A 262 16.51 -0.87 -5.10
C ARG A 262 17.08 -0.67 -6.52
N GLN A 263 17.16 -1.74 -7.31
CA GLN A 263 17.67 -1.69 -8.67
C GLN A 263 16.58 -2.15 -9.65
N PRO A 264 15.54 -1.33 -9.88
CA PRO A 264 14.51 -1.66 -10.86
C PRO A 264 15.14 -1.70 -12.26
N ALA A 265 14.96 -2.80 -12.99
CA ALA A 265 15.47 -2.96 -14.35
C ALA A 265 14.41 -2.59 -15.41
N THR A 266 13.14 -2.68 -15.04
CA THR A 266 11.99 -2.41 -15.91
C THR A 266 11.02 -1.42 -15.27
N THR A 267 10.11 -0.85 -16.06
CA THR A 267 9.02 -0.01 -15.53
C THR A 267 8.13 -0.76 -14.53
N ALA A 268 7.90 -2.07 -14.75
CA ALA A 268 7.13 -2.90 -13.82
C ALA A 268 7.86 -3.10 -12.47
N ASP A 269 9.19 -3.22 -12.50
CA ASP A 269 10.01 -3.25 -11.30
C ASP A 269 9.97 -1.90 -10.58
N LEU A 270 10.05 -0.79 -11.32
CA LEU A 270 9.97 0.56 -10.77
C LEU A 270 8.63 0.80 -10.08
N ILE A 271 7.52 0.37 -10.69
CA ILE A 271 6.18 0.41 -10.07
C ILE A 271 6.17 -0.41 -8.77
N SER A 272 6.75 -1.61 -8.80
CA SER A 272 6.76 -2.50 -7.63
C SER A 272 7.63 -1.97 -6.49
N TYR A 273 8.77 -1.36 -6.82
CA TYR A 273 9.63 -0.65 -5.89
C TYR A 273 8.90 0.53 -5.23
N ASN A 274 8.27 1.40 -6.02
CA ASN A 274 7.55 2.57 -5.50
C ASN A 274 6.38 2.17 -4.59
N ILE A 275 5.52 1.24 -5.03
CA ILE A 275 4.40 0.78 -4.20
C ILE A 275 4.91 0.15 -2.88
N THR A 276 5.99 -0.64 -2.94
CA THR A 276 6.57 -1.29 -1.76
C THR A 276 7.17 -0.26 -0.80
N GLY A 277 7.88 0.75 -1.31
CA GLY A 277 8.45 1.82 -0.49
C GLY A 277 7.38 2.70 0.16
N LEU A 278 6.35 3.07 -0.59
CA LEU A 278 5.17 3.78 -0.06
C LEU A 278 4.49 2.96 1.04
N LEU A 279 4.32 1.66 0.84
CA LEU A 279 3.76 0.76 1.84
C LEU A 279 4.67 0.65 3.07
N CYS A 280 5.98 0.48 2.88
CA CYS A 280 6.98 0.39 3.94
C CYS A 280 6.93 1.60 4.88
N HIS A 281 7.13 2.80 4.36
CA HIS A 281 7.13 4.00 5.18
C HIS A 281 5.76 4.32 5.78
N TYR A 282 4.67 4.05 5.05
CA TYR A 282 3.33 4.16 5.61
C TYR A 282 3.11 3.18 6.76
N SER A 283 3.61 1.95 6.66
CA SER A 283 3.49 0.94 7.71
C SER A 283 4.23 1.34 8.99
N HIS A 284 5.42 1.96 8.89
CA HIS A 284 6.08 2.56 10.06
C HIS A 284 5.21 3.66 10.68
N LEU A 285 4.67 4.56 9.86
CA LEU A 285 3.82 5.67 10.33
C LEU A 285 2.52 5.18 11.01
N TYR A 286 1.82 4.24 10.37
CA TYR A 286 0.53 3.73 10.81
C TYR A 286 0.64 2.83 12.05
N SER A 287 1.73 2.07 12.15
CA SER A 287 1.95 1.17 13.28
C SER A 287 2.43 1.92 14.53
N ALA A 288 2.85 3.18 14.41
CA ALA A 288 3.41 3.95 15.51
C ALA A 288 2.36 4.54 16.47
N LYS A 289 2.09 3.79 17.55
CA LYS A 289 1.19 4.18 18.67
C LYS A 289 -0.09 4.84 18.12
N ASP A 290 -0.62 5.86 18.79
CA ASP A 290 -1.85 6.55 18.37
C ASP A 290 -1.57 7.90 17.69
N VAL A 291 -0.35 8.13 17.20
CA VAL A 291 0.06 9.47 16.70
C VAL A 291 -0.76 9.88 15.48
N LEU A 292 -0.85 8.99 14.49
CA LEU A 292 -1.65 9.23 13.29
C LEU A 292 -3.15 9.26 13.62
N ASP A 293 -3.60 8.48 14.59
CA ASP A 293 -5.01 8.46 15.04
C ASP A 293 -5.43 9.80 15.66
N TYR A 294 -4.62 10.36 16.57
CA TYR A 294 -4.85 11.69 17.13
C TYR A 294 -4.79 12.77 16.05
N THR A 295 -3.83 12.67 15.14
CA THR A 295 -3.70 13.61 14.03
C THR A 295 -4.96 13.60 13.15
N LEU A 296 -5.43 12.43 12.74
CA LEU A 296 -6.64 12.29 11.92
C LEU A 296 -7.90 12.71 12.66
N PHE A 297 -7.97 12.47 13.97
CA PHE A 297 -9.06 12.96 14.80
C PHE A 297 -9.12 14.49 14.77
N ILE A 298 -7.99 15.17 14.94
CA ILE A 298 -7.89 16.64 14.88
C ILE A 298 -8.32 17.14 13.50
N VAL A 299 -7.78 16.55 12.41
CA VAL A 299 -8.10 16.97 11.04
C VAL A 299 -9.60 16.83 10.74
N ARG A 300 -10.21 15.67 11.06
CA ARG A 300 -11.63 15.41 10.81
C ARG A 300 -12.54 16.40 11.56
N ASN A 301 -12.25 16.63 12.84
CA ASN A 301 -13.04 17.50 13.70
C ASN A 301 -12.79 19.00 13.44
N THR A 302 -11.66 19.35 12.82
CA THR A 302 -11.40 20.72 12.35
C THR A 302 -12.38 21.16 11.26
N LEU A 303 -12.87 20.21 10.45
CA LEU A 303 -13.84 20.48 9.41
C LEU A 303 -15.27 20.63 9.97
N GLU A 304 -15.52 20.10 11.16
CA GLU A 304 -16.83 20.08 11.82
C GLU A 304 -16.94 21.21 12.86
N ARG A 305 -17.60 22.33 12.48
CA ARG A 305 -17.78 23.51 13.33
C ARG A 305 -18.84 23.29 14.42
N SER A 306 -18.47 22.66 15.54
CA SER A 306 -19.33 22.57 16.74
C SER A 306 -18.55 22.79 18.04
N SER A 307 -19.17 23.43 19.04
CA SER A 307 -18.51 23.80 20.29
C SER A 307 -18.01 22.60 21.11
N ARG A 308 -18.71 21.45 21.03
CA ARG A 308 -18.28 20.19 21.68
C ARG A 308 -17.12 19.52 20.94
N SER A 309 -17.00 19.74 19.64
CA SER A 309 -15.87 19.29 18.83
C SER A 309 -14.58 19.99 19.28
N ASP A 310 -14.64 21.30 19.55
CA ASP A 310 -13.47 22.09 19.91
C ASP A 310 -12.76 21.63 21.20
N GLU A 311 -13.50 21.28 22.25
CA GLU A 311 -12.89 20.77 23.49
C GLU A 311 -12.22 19.39 23.30
N ASN A 312 -12.83 18.51 22.50
CA ASN A 312 -12.23 17.22 22.17
C ASN A 312 -10.99 17.40 21.30
N VAL A 313 -11.01 18.35 20.36
CA VAL A 313 -9.85 18.69 19.53
C VAL A 313 -8.70 19.19 20.39
N LYS A 314 -8.93 20.17 21.29
CA LYS A 314 -7.88 20.66 22.21
C LYS A 314 -7.26 19.53 23.03
N ARG A 315 -8.09 18.60 23.53
CA ARG A 315 -7.59 17.43 24.27
C ARG A 315 -6.73 16.52 23.39
N ALA A 316 -7.14 16.29 22.14
CA ALA A 316 -6.35 15.51 21.19
C ALA A 316 -5.02 16.19 20.85
N GLU A 317 -5.02 17.52 20.67
CA GLU A 317 -3.80 18.31 20.47
C GLU A 317 -2.85 18.20 21.67
N GLN A 318 -3.35 18.33 22.89
CA GLN A 318 -2.55 18.17 24.12
C GLN A 318 -1.95 16.76 24.23
N LYS A 319 -2.71 15.73 23.87
CA LYS A 319 -2.21 14.35 23.82
C LYS A 319 -1.12 14.19 22.75
N LEU A 320 -1.34 14.72 21.55
CA LEU A 320 -0.36 14.68 20.47
C LEU A 320 0.94 15.39 20.85
N ARG A 321 0.86 16.58 21.45
CA ARG A 321 2.02 17.31 22.00
C ARG A 321 2.75 16.49 23.06
N THR A 322 2.01 15.85 23.97
CA THR A 322 2.60 14.97 25.00
C THR A 322 3.33 13.78 24.38
N VAL A 323 2.78 13.16 23.33
CA VAL A 323 3.46 12.05 22.65
C VAL A 323 4.76 12.53 21.99
N PHE A 324 4.70 13.68 21.30
CA PHE A 324 5.88 14.29 20.68
C PHE A 324 6.98 14.67 21.68
N THR A 325 6.62 15.16 22.87
CA THR A 325 7.60 15.49 23.92
C THR A 325 8.18 14.27 24.61
N THR A 326 7.37 13.23 24.81
CA THR A 326 7.77 12.02 25.55
C THR A 326 8.80 11.21 24.75
N ASP A 327 8.59 11.10 23.43
CA ASP A 327 9.47 10.32 22.55
C ASP A 327 9.83 11.12 21.30
N GLN A 328 10.72 12.10 21.48
CA GLN A 328 11.13 13.00 20.41
C GLN A 328 11.91 12.28 19.31
N LYS A 329 12.68 11.24 19.65
CA LYS A 329 13.47 10.47 18.68
C LYS A 329 12.55 9.73 17.73
N GLU A 330 11.58 8.99 18.27
CA GLU A 330 10.61 8.29 17.44
C GLU A 330 9.77 9.28 16.63
N SER A 331 9.35 10.40 17.22
CA SER A 331 8.60 11.44 16.49
C SER A 331 9.36 11.99 15.29
N ARG A 332 10.67 12.22 15.42
CA ARG A 332 11.54 12.63 14.31
C ARG A 332 11.71 11.52 13.28
N ARG A 333 11.83 10.27 13.71
CA ARG A 333 11.89 9.10 12.82
C ARG A 333 10.62 8.94 11.99
N LEU A 334 9.45 9.13 12.60
CA LEU A 334 8.16 9.12 11.89
C LEU A 334 8.05 10.28 10.89
N LEU A 335 8.59 11.46 11.22
CA LEU A 335 8.67 12.56 10.27
C LEU A 335 9.56 12.21 9.07
N TRP A 336 10.69 11.54 9.29
CA TRP A 336 11.52 11.04 8.20
C TRP A 336 10.74 10.05 7.30
N HIS A 337 10.04 9.07 7.87
CA HIS A 337 9.20 8.15 7.09
C HIS A 337 8.12 8.89 6.29
N ALA A 338 7.43 9.87 6.88
CA ALA A 338 6.47 10.68 6.17
C ALA A 338 7.11 11.46 5.01
N ALA A 339 8.30 12.03 5.21
CA ALA A 339 9.04 12.71 4.16
C ALA A 339 9.49 11.77 3.03
N GLN A 340 9.87 10.52 3.34
CA GLN A 340 10.24 9.54 2.33
C GLN A 340 9.04 9.09 1.48
N ILE A 341 7.81 9.06 2.02
CA ILE A 341 6.59 8.85 1.20
C ILE A 341 6.50 9.94 0.11
N VAL A 342 6.78 11.19 0.47
CA VAL A 342 6.79 12.33 -0.47
C VAL A 342 7.95 12.20 -1.47
N ALA A 343 9.15 11.82 -0.99
CA ALA A 343 10.33 11.62 -1.82
C ALA A 343 10.10 10.58 -2.93
N ILE A 344 9.57 9.40 -2.55
CA ILE A 344 9.28 8.30 -3.46
C ILE A 344 8.26 8.73 -4.53
N ALA A 345 7.17 9.36 -4.11
CA ALA A 345 6.16 9.87 -5.03
C ALA A 345 6.70 10.96 -5.97
N ASN A 346 7.70 11.74 -5.53
CA ASN A 346 8.35 12.72 -6.40
C ASN A 346 9.26 12.06 -7.44
N GLU A 347 9.90 10.93 -7.11
CA GLU A 347 10.73 10.16 -8.04
C GLU A 347 9.87 9.52 -9.14
N TYR A 348 8.79 8.84 -8.77
CA TYR A 348 7.87 8.22 -9.72
C TYR A 348 6.47 8.06 -9.15
N LEU A 349 5.50 8.75 -9.75
CA LEU A 349 4.08 8.58 -9.41
C LEU A 349 3.51 7.36 -10.12
N VAL A 350 3.01 6.39 -9.35
CA VAL A 350 2.38 5.19 -9.89
C VAL A 350 0.92 5.45 -10.30
N SER A 351 0.32 6.53 -9.80
CA SER A 351 -1.07 6.91 -9.99
C SER A 351 -2.05 5.86 -9.47
N ALA A 352 -1.71 5.17 -8.37
CA ALA A 352 -2.62 4.22 -7.73
C ALA A 352 -3.55 4.92 -6.72
N PRO A 353 -4.83 4.53 -6.58
CA PRO A 353 -5.73 5.14 -5.58
C PRO A 353 -5.20 5.11 -4.14
N CYS A 354 -4.48 4.05 -3.77
CA CYS A 354 -3.89 3.92 -2.43
C CYS A 354 -2.67 4.83 -2.20
N GLU A 355 -1.96 5.23 -3.26
CA GLU A 355 -0.84 6.19 -3.20
C GLU A 355 -1.33 7.58 -2.78
N ILE A 356 -2.49 8.02 -3.29
CA ILE A 356 -3.13 9.29 -2.92
C ILE A 356 -3.36 9.37 -1.41
N LEU A 357 -3.85 8.28 -0.81
CA LEU A 357 -4.08 8.25 0.63
C LEU A 357 -2.77 8.27 1.41
N ARG A 358 -1.76 7.49 1.01
CA ARG A 358 -0.47 7.48 1.70
C ARG A 358 0.19 8.85 1.65
N LEU A 359 0.12 9.53 0.50
CA LEU A 359 0.56 10.92 0.36
C LEU A 359 -0.21 11.88 1.27
N PHE A 360 -1.54 11.76 1.31
CA PHE A 360 -2.36 12.57 2.20
C PHE A 360 -1.99 12.35 3.67
N MET A 361 -1.86 11.10 4.12
CA MET A 361 -1.47 10.76 5.49
C MET A 361 -0.09 11.30 5.85
N ALA A 362 0.87 11.19 4.93
CA ALA A 362 2.21 11.76 5.10
C ALA A 362 2.15 13.28 5.29
N HIS A 363 1.48 14.02 4.42
CA HIS A 363 1.38 15.48 4.53
C HIS A 363 0.59 15.92 5.77
N VAL A 364 -0.50 15.22 6.11
CA VAL A 364 -1.23 15.46 7.36
C VAL A 364 -0.31 15.32 8.57
N PHE A 365 0.53 14.27 8.59
CA PHE A 365 1.50 14.07 9.66
C PHE A 365 2.57 15.17 9.68
N ILE A 366 3.14 15.54 8.53
CA ILE A 366 4.16 16.59 8.43
C ILE A 366 3.60 17.93 8.93
N ILE A 367 2.38 18.30 8.54
CA ILE A 367 1.71 19.53 9.02
C ILE A 367 1.49 19.45 10.54
N ALA A 368 1.04 18.31 11.06
CA ALA A 368 0.83 18.13 12.48
C ALA A 368 2.15 18.21 13.27
N PHE A 369 3.24 17.66 12.73
CA PHE A 369 4.56 17.82 13.30
C PHE A 369 4.95 19.31 13.36
N ALA A 370 4.83 20.04 12.24
CA ALA A 370 5.15 21.47 12.19
C ALA A 370 4.36 22.32 13.22
N LYS A 371 3.09 21.97 13.49
CA LYS A 371 2.22 22.71 14.43
C LYS A 371 2.40 22.34 15.89
N TYR A 372 2.62 21.05 16.16
CA TYR A 372 2.47 20.49 17.49
C TYR A 372 3.79 19.99 18.09
N PHE A 373 4.84 19.78 17.28
CA PHE A 373 6.14 19.40 17.79
C PHE A 373 6.76 20.54 18.62
N PRO A 374 7.49 20.25 19.71
CA PRO A 374 8.06 21.28 20.57
C PRO A 374 9.10 22.13 19.82
N GLU A 375 9.02 23.44 19.96
CA GLU A 375 10.05 24.34 19.44
C GLU A 375 11.41 24.05 20.11
N PRO A 376 12.51 24.08 19.35
CA PRO A 376 13.84 23.92 19.91
C PRO A 376 14.15 25.08 20.88
N LYS A 377 14.26 24.75 22.17
CA LYS A 377 14.71 25.68 23.20
C LYS A 377 16.21 25.91 23.01
N ASN A 378 16.57 27.07 22.44
CA ASN A 378 17.92 27.60 22.18
C ASN A 378 18.52 27.25 20.81
N GLY A 379 18.63 28.30 19.98
CA GLY A 379 19.35 28.27 18.71
C GLY A 379 20.85 28.22 18.93
N SER A 380 21.48 27.15 18.45
CA SER A 380 22.86 27.21 17.97
C SER A 380 22.83 27.57 16.48
N SER A 381 23.41 28.72 16.17
CA SER A 381 23.30 29.46 14.90
C SER A 381 24.02 28.82 13.70
N GLN A 382 24.36 27.53 13.76
CA GLN A 382 25.30 26.90 12.83
C GLN A 382 25.02 25.42 12.51
N ILE A 383 23.77 24.95 12.64
CA ILE A 383 23.42 23.58 12.24
C ILE A 383 23.03 23.57 10.76
N SER A 384 23.75 22.76 9.97
CA SER A 384 23.39 22.44 8.58
C SER A 384 21.97 21.89 8.49
N THR A 385 21.12 22.49 7.65
CA THR A 385 19.76 22.01 7.41
C THR A 385 19.79 20.61 6.78
N THR A 386 19.09 19.66 7.40
CA THR A 386 18.97 18.29 6.87
C THR A 386 17.74 18.18 5.99
N ALA A 387 17.91 17.87 4.70
CA ALA A 387 16.79 17.65 3.78
C ALA A 387 16.24 16.22 3.94
N LEU A 388 14.97 16.10 4.37
CA LEU A 388 14.35 14.82 4.68
C LEU A 388 13.67 14.14 3.49
N ASP A 389 13.39 14.90 2.44
CA ASP A 389 12.72 14.47 1.20
C ASP A 389 13.70 14.09 0.09
N ARG A 390 15.01 14.15 0.36
CA ARG A 390 15.98 13.49 -0.52
C ARG A 390 15.82 12.01 -0.35
N TYR A 391 15.45 11.33 -1.43
CA TYR A 391 15.25 9.89 -1.42
C TYR A 391 16.51 9.18 -0.92
N GLN A 392 16.37 8.41 0.16
CA GLN A 392 17.44 7.63 0.76
C GLN A 392 16.85 6.33 1.32
N SER A 393 17.25 5.19 0.76
CA SER A 393 16.73 3.88 1.22
C SER A 393 17.21 3.50 2.63
N VAL A 394 18.31 4.10 3.09
CA VAL A 394 18.83 3.96 4.45
C VAL A 394 19.01 5.36 5.04
N GLU A 395 18.64 5.53 6.31
CA GLU A 395 18.93 6.76 7.05
C GLU A 395 20.43 7.09 6.93
N SER A 396 20.75 8.14 6.17
CA SER A 396 22.12 8.68 6.10
C SER A 396 22.62 9.01 7.50
N HIS A 397 23.93 9.04 7.70
CA HIS A 397 24.51 9.49 8.95
C HIS A 397 23.96 10.87 9.39
N ALA A 398 23.69 11.77 8.43
CA ALA A 398 23.04 13.04 8.71
C ALA A 398 21.62 12.89 9.27
N ILE A 399 20.82 11.97 8.71
CA ILE A 399 19.45 11.69 9.16
C ILE A 399 19.48 11.02 10.53
N LYS A 400 20.33 10.01 10.73
CA LYS A 400 20.52 9.36 12.05
C LYS A 400 20.89 10.38 13.11
N ASN A 401 21.86 11.25 12.82
CA ASN A 401 22.26 12.31 13.74
C ASN A 401 21.10 13.28 14.03
N TRP A 402 20.31 13.67 13.02
CA TRP A 402 19.14 14.52 13.24
C TRP A 402 18.03 13.82 14.04
N VAL A 403 17.75 12.54 13.79
CA VAL A 403 16.79 11.75 14.57
C VAL A 403 17.23 11.68 16.03
N GLU A 404 18.53 11.52 16.29
CA GLU A 404 19.08 11.45 17.65
C GLU A 404 19.08 12.81 18.37
N PHE A 405 19.59 13.86 17.72
CA PHE A 405 19.92 15.13 18.36
C PHE A 405 18.99 16.30 18.00
N GLY A 406 18.13 16.15 16.98
CA GLY A 406 17.33 17.23 16.43
C GLY A 406 18.13 18.21 15.57
N GLY A 407 17.50 19.32 15.19
CA GLY A 407 18.08 20.35 14.32
C GLY A 407 17.12 20.84 13.25
N ARG A 408 17.59 21.77 12.41
CA ARG A 408 16.82 22.32 11.28
C ARG A 408 16.65 21.28 10.19
N VAL A 409 15.44 21.20 9.65
CA VAL A 409 15.08 20.29 8.56
C VAL A 409 14.28 20.99 7.49
N SER A 410 14.51 20.57 6.25
CA SER A 410 13.76 21.01 5.08
C SER A 410 13.02 19.84 4.45
N ILE A 411 11.86 20.14 3.86
CA ILE A 411 11.04 19.20 3.08
C ILE A 411 10.47 19.98 1.90
N GLY A 412 10.68 19.51 0.67
CA GLY A 412 10.17 20.17 -0.53
C GLY A 412 10.72 21.58 -0.67
N THR A 413 9.82 22.55 -0.77
CA THR A 413 10.16 23.98 -0.84
C THR A 413 10.37 24.62 0.53
N VAL A 414 10.00 23.93 1.61
CA VAL A 414 10.08 24.43 3.00
C VAL A 414 11.50 24.32 3.52
N LEU A 415 12.14 25.47 3.78
CA LEU A 415 13.54 25.54 4.20
C LEU A 415 13.76 25.25 5.69
N ASP A 416 12.76 25.52 6.53
CA ASP A 416 12.77 25.20 7.96
C ASP A 416 11.36 24.80 8.43
N LEU A 417 11.18 23.51 8.73
CA LEU A 417 9.90 22.97 9.19
C LEU A 417 9.48 23.49 10.57
N ASN A 418 10.38 24.14 11.32
CA ASN A 418 10.06 24.76 12.61
C ASN A 418 9.57 26.21 12.46
N SER A 419 9.48 26.74 11.23
CA SER A 419 8.98 28.10 10.99
C SER A 419 7.46 28.18 11.18
N GLU A 420 6.94 29.36 11.56
CA GLU A 420 5.50 29.59 11.72
C GLU A 420 4.71 29.37 10.42
N SER A 421 5.34 29.61 9.26
CA SER A 421 4.74 29.42 7.94
C SER A 421 4.83 27.98 7.41
N ALA A 422 5.63 27.10 8.03
CA ALA A 422 5.91 25.75 7.55
C ALA A 422 4.63 24.94 7.25
N ALA A 423 3.63 25.00 8.13
CA ALA A 423 2.38 24.26 7.93
C ALA A 423 1.65 24.67 6.63
N VAL A 424 1.66 25.96 6.29
CA VAL A 424 1.02 26.49 5.09
C VAL A 424 1.84 26.15 3.85
N GLU A 425 3.16 26.29 3.91
CA GLU A 425 4.07 25.95 2.81
C GLU A 425 4.01 24.44 2.48
N VAL A 426 4.05 23.56 3.49
CA VAL A 426 3.86 22.12 3.31
C VAL A 426 2.53 21.81 2.63
N SER A 427 1.45 22.52 2.98
CA SER A 427 0.16 22.33 2.32
C SER A 427 0.16 22.78 0.85
N GLN A 428 1.02 23.73 0.46
CA GLN A 428 1.18 24.15 -0.93
C GLN A 428 1.96 23.10 -1.74
N ASP A 429 3.05 22.56 -1.16
CA ASP A 429 3.77 21.43 -1.74
C ASP A 429 2.87 20.21 -1.92
N ALA A 430 2.06 19.90 -0.89
CA ALA A 430 1.08 18.82 -0.94
C ALA A 430 0.06 19.02 -2.07
N LYS A 431 -0.38 20.26 -2.29
CA LYS A 431 -1.28 20.60 -3.40
C LYS A 431 -0.59 20.34 -4.74
N ALA A 432 0.65 20.79 -4.91
CA ALA A 432 1.39 20.62 -6.16
C ALA A 432 1.55 19.13 -6.54
N ILE A 433 1.91 18.26 -5.58
CA ILE A 433 2.05 16.83 -5.85
C ILE A 433 0.70 16.13 -6.07
N LEU A 434 -0.34 16.45 -5.28
CA LEU A 434 -1.66 15.85 -5.45
C LEU A 434 -2.35 16.30 -6.74
N GLN A 435 -2.04 17.50 -7.26
CA GLN A 435 -2.52 17.95 -8.57
C GLN A 435 -1.92 17.13 -9.73
N ARG A 436 -0.74 16.54 -9.57
CA ARG A 436 -0.21 15.58 -10.55
C ARG A 436 -1.02 14.27 -10.58
N LEU A 437 -1.82 14.01 -9.55
CA LEU A 437 -2.76 12.89 -9.43
C LEU A 437 -4.21 13.30 -9.71
N HIS A 438 -4.42 14.36 -10.50
CA HIS A 438 -5.75 14.90 -10.84
C HIS A 438 -6.66 13.89 -11.58
N CYS A 439 -6.09 12.82 -12.14
CA CYS A 439 -6.82 11.68 -12.69
C CYS A 439 -7.67 10.93 -11.63
N TRP A 440 -7.59 11.32 -10.36
CA TRP A 440 -8.41 10.76 -9.29
C TRP A 440 -9.13 11.87 -8.53
N GLY A 441 -10.46 11.86 -8.56
CA GLY A 441 -11.28 12.82 -7.81
C GLY A 441 -11.06 12.79 -6.29
N LEU A 442 -10.42 11.73 -5.77
CA LEU A 442 -9.99 11.67 -4.37
C LEU A 442 -8.91 12.72 -4.03
N ALA A 443 -7.99 13.01 -4.96
CA ALA A 443 -6.90 13.95 -4.75
C ALA A 443 -7.42 15.37 -4.44
N GLU A 444 -8.42 15.84 -5.19
CA GLU A 444 -9.03 17.17 -4.98
C GLU A 444 -9.62 17.34 -3.56
N LYS A 445 -10.25 16.28 -3.03
CA LYS A 445 -10.82 16.31 -1.68
C LYS A 445 -9.73 16.46 -0.63
N PHE A 446 -8.65 15.70 -0.78
CA PHE A 446 -7.52 15.74 0.14
C PHE A 446 -6.79 17.09 0.11
N ILE A 447 -6.65 17.72 -1.07
CA ILE A 447 -6.11 19.08 -1.19
C ILE A 447 -6.92 20.07 -0.33
N ARG A 448 -8.26 20.02 -0.41
CA ARG A 448 -9.12 20.92 0.38
C ARG A 448 -8.98 20.69 1.89
N ILE A 449 -8.88 19.43 2.31
CA ILE A 449 -8.70 19.07 3.72
C ILE A 449 -7.35 19.56 4.25
N LEU A 450 -6.27 19.32 3.51
CA LEU A 450 -4.92 19.77 3.88
C LEU A 450 -4.85 21.29 4.03
N HIS A 451 -5.42 22.02 3.08
CA HIS A 451 -5.46 23.47 3.13
C HIS A 451 -6.19 23.99 4.37
N SER A 452 -7.39 23.44 4.65
CA SER A 452 -8.17 23.81 5.84
C SER A 452 -7.45 23.47 7.15
N PHE A 453 -6.72 22.35 7.18
CA PHE A 453 -5.97 21.95 8.36
C PHE A 453 -4.76 22.86 8.59
N ALA A 454 -4.01 23.18 7.54
CA ALA A 454 -2.85 24.07 7.60
C ALA A 454 -3.21 25.49 8.02
N SER A 455 -4.32 26.05 7.52
CA SER A 455 -4.75 27.42 7.81
C SER A 455 -5.34 27.64 9.21
N ARG A 456 -5.61 26.57 9.98
CA ARG A 456 -6.15 26.71 11.36
C ARG A 456 -5.06 27.21 12.30
N VAL A 457 -5.28 28.38 12.91
CA VAL A 457 -4.44 28.95 13.97
C VAL A 457 -4.69 28.24 15.29
#